data_AF-A0A3D2INL0-F1
#
_entry.id   AF-A0A3D2INL0-F1
#
_cell.length_a   1.000
_cell.length_b   1.000
_cell.length_c   1.000
_cell.angle_alpha   90.00
_cell.angle_beta   90.00
_cell.angle_gamma   90.00
#
_symmetry.space_group_name_H-M   'P 1'
#
loop_
_entity.id
_entity.type
_entity.pdbx_description
1 polymer ?
#
loop_
_entity_poly.entity_id
_entity_poly.type
_entity_poly.pdbx_seq_one_letter_code
_entity_poly.pdbx_strand_id
1 'polypeptide(L)'
;MLLMLAMTMVFSTGTIFAKAPRKEKVHTIYWRAVLRRDVKKGKKVIAEAGSKVVVINRYYGNGSSVIICGDEDEKVKVPNSWLSFQKDLTTIEKEGDYSEETKEAFINKKTGVRGNEKYLIWVSLDKQRVNIFRASGKEWRLHRVYKCSTGGVHTPTRACWTTVGFKRPWFDNLKWYTEVVGGGMHKWPGRINPAIYGKHVASHGCIRLSEKDAHEAYEMIPVGTRALVY
;
A
#
# COMPACT_ATOMS: atom_id res chain seq x y z
N MET A 1 -56.42 23.21 33.47
CA MET A 1 -56.53 23.33 32.00
C MET A 1 -55.11 23.30 31.43
N LEU A 2 -54.58 22.11 31.19
CA LEU A 2 -53.21 21.89 30.72
C LEU A 2 -53.32 21.17 29.37
N LEU A 3 -52.90 21.85 28.31
CA LEU A 3 -53.00 21.40 26.92
C LEU A 3 -51.95 20.30 26.67
N MET A 4 -52.37 19.05 26.49
CA MET A 4 -51.50 17.99 25.96
C MET A 4 -51.37 18.16 24.45
N LEU A 5 -50.18 18.57 23.98
CA LEU A 5 -49.84 18.60 22.57
C LEU A 5 -49.46 17.18 22.13
N ALA A 6 -50.34 16.52 21.38
CA ALA A 6 -50.05 15.24 20.74
C ALA A 6 -49.08 15.48 19.56
N MET A 7 -47.83 15.05 19.70
CA MET A 7 -46.84 15.10 18.63
C MET A 7 -46.94 13.82 17.79
N THR A 8 -47.63 13.92 16.65
CA THR A 8 -47.77 12.84 15.68
C THR A 8 -46.41 12.57 15.01
N MET A 9 -45.76 11.47 15.38
CA MET A 9 -44.58 10.98 14.64
C MET A 9 -45.02 10.40 13.30
N VAL A 10 -44.74 11.12 12.22
CA VAL A 10 -44.82 10.58 10.85
C VAL A 10 -43.54 9.78 10.60
N PHE A 11 -43.65 8.46 10.55
CA PHE A 11 -42.57 7.58 10.10
C PHE A 11 -42.43 7.72 8.58
N SER A 12 -41.38 8.43 8.13
CA SER A 12 -40.97 8.41 6.73
C SER A 12 -40.24 7.09 6.45
N THR A 13 -40.91 6.19 5.72
CA THR A 13 -40.34 4.98 5.14
C THR A 13 -39.46 5.32 3.94
N GLY A 14 -38.39 6.09 4.19
CA GLY A 14 -37.33 6.33 3.23
C GLY A 14 -36.39 5.14 3.21
N THR A 15 -36.65 4.15 2.35
CA THR A 15 -35.68 3.10 2.01
C THR A 15 -34.44 3.78 1.44
N ILE A 16 -33.42 3.99 2.29
CA ILE A 16 -32.09 4.39 1.85
C ILE A 16 -31.54 3.20 1.07
N PHE A 17 -31.64 3.23 -0.26
CA PHE A 17 -30.79 2.40 -1.10
C PHE A 17 -29.36 2.84 -0.80
N ALA A 18 -28.68 2.09 0.08
CA ALA A 18 -27.24 2.19 0.24
C ALA A 18 -26.64 1.99 -1.15
N LYS A 19 -26.18 3.07 -1.76
CA LYS A 19 -25.43 3.04 -3.01
C LYS A 19 -24.31 2.03 -2.79
N ALA A 20 -24.31 0.92 -3.54
CA ALA A 20 -23.32 -0.12 -3.39
C ALA A 20 -21.93 0.53 -3.30
N PRO A 21 -21.11 0.22 -2.28
CA PRO A 21 -19.82 0.86 -2.12
C PRO A 21 -19.05 0.73 -3.42
N ARG A 22 -18.58 1.85 -3.97
CA ARG A 22 -17.74 1.86 -5.16
C ARG A 22 -16.57 0.93 -4.86
N LYS A 23 -16.48 -0.23 -5.54
CA LYS A 23 -15.43 -1.22 -5.29
C LYS A 23 -14.07 -0.52 -5.22
N GLU A 24 -13.47 -0.55 -4.04
CA GLU A 24 -12.17 0.08 -3.80
C GLU A 24 -11.15 -0.55 -4.76
N LYS A 25 -10.48 0.30 -5.54
CA LYS A 25 -9.51 -0.18 -6.51
C LYS A 25 -8.14 -0.28 -5.83
N VAL A 26 -7.71 -1.51 -5.55
CA VAL A 26 -6.38 -1.74 -4.99
C VAL A 26 -5.30 -1.41 -6.02
N HIS A 27 -4.38 -0.51 -5.66
CA HIS A 27 -3.22 -0.13 -6.46
C HIS A 27 -1.94 -0.08 -5.62
N THR A 28 -0.81 -0.10 -6.30
CA THR A 28 0.48 0.16 -5.65
C THR A 28 0.66 1.65 -5.36
N ILE A 29 1.68 2.02 -4.59
CA ILE A 29 1.98 3.42 -4.30
C ILE A 29 2.23 4.23 -5.58
N TYR A 30 1.60 5.39 -5.65
CA TYR A 30 1.83 6.36 -6.71
C TYR A 30 2.87 7.39 -6.29
N TRP A 31 3.54 7.97 -7.28
CA TRP A 31 4.57 8.98 -7.05
C TRP A 31 4.32 10.23 -7.88
N ARG A 32 4.59 11.39 -7.29
CA ARG A 32 4.75 12.63 -8.05
C ARG A 32 6.14 12.65 -8.66
N ALA A 33 6.21 12.95 -9.95
CA ALA A 33 7.46 13.22 -10.65
C ALA A 33 7.34 14.45 -11.55
N VAL A 34 8.49 14.98 -11.96
CA VAL A 34 8.60 16.02 -13.00
C VAL A 34 9.31 15.42 -14.20
N LEU A 35 8.78 15.68 -15.39
CA LEU A 35 9.39 15.26 -16.64
C LEU A 35 10.66 16.06 -16.92
N ARG A 36 11.73 15.37 -17.32
CA ARG A 36 12.99 15.96 -17.76
C ARG A 36 13.06 16.16 -19.27
N ARG A 37 12.11 15.57 -20.00
CA ARG A 37 12.03 15.58 -21.46
C ARG A 37 10.57 15.56 -21.89
N ASP A 38 10.31 16.10 -23.07
CA ASP A 38 9.00 16.00 -23.70
C ASP A 38 8.61 14.54 -23.94
N VAL A 39 7.35 14.24 -23.69
CA VAL A 39 6.73 12.96 -24.03
C VAL A 39 5.91 13.18 -25.29
N LYS A 40 6.20 12.40 -26.33
CA LYS A 40 5.55 12.49 -27.65
C LYS A 40 4.85 11.19 -27.99
N LYS A 41 3.72 11.29 -28.70
CA LYS A 41 3.01 10.18 -29.33
C LYS A 41 2.90 10.46 -30.82
N GLY A 42 3.73 9.76 -31.61
CA GLY A 42 3.97 10.15 -33.00
C GLY A 42 4.57 11.56 -33.06
N LYS A 43 3.92 12.48 -33.79
CA LYS A 43 4.36 13.88 -33.92
C LYS A 43 3.80 14.81 -32.83
N LYS A 44 2.80 14.37 -32.04
CA LYS A 44 2.14 15.20 -31.02
C LYS A 44 2.92 15.16 -29.71
N VAL A 45 3.23 16.32 -29.15
CA VAL A 45 3.70 16.45 -27.75
C VAL A 45 2.47 16.30 -26.84
N ILE A 46 2.52 15.34 -25.92
CA ILE A 46 1.43 15.06 -24.98
C ILE A 46 1.75 15.52 -23.55
N ALA A 47 3.03 15.73 -23.26
CA ALA A 47 3.48 16.41 -22.05
C ALA A 47 4.87 17.02 -22.29
N GLU A 48 5.08 18.25 -21.84
CA GLU A 48 6.34 18.96 -22.01
C GLU A 48 7.30 18.67 -20.86
N ALA A 49 8.60 18.81 -21.10
CA ALA A 49 9.60 18.85 -20.03
C ALA A 49 9.21 19.90 -18.97
N GLY A 50 9.40 19.57 -17.69
CA GLY A 50 8.96 20.37 -16.56
C GLY A 50 7.54 20.07 -16.06
N SER A 51 6.73 19.35 -16.85
CA SER A 51 5.38 18.98 -16.43
C SER A 51 5.40 18.04 -15.21
N LYS A 52 4.49 18.29 -14.26
CA LYS A 52 4.22 17.40 -13.13
C LYS A 52 3.35 16.23 -13.59
N VAL A 53 3.77 15.02 -13.27
CA VAL A 53 3.09 13.78 -13.66
C VAL A 53 2.91 12.85 -12.47
N VAL A 54 1.93 11.96 -12.57
CA VAL A 54 1.69 10.90 -11.60
C VAL A 54 2.24 9.59 -12.15
N VAL A 55 3.20 8.99 -11.46
CA VAL A 55 3.73 7.66 -11.77
C VAL A 55 2.86 6.63 -11.07
N ILE A 56 2.12 5.84 -11.84
CA ILE A 56 1.15 4.85 -11.32
C ILE A 56 1.69 3.42 -11.29
N ASN A 57 2.79 3.17 -12.01
CA ASN A 57 3.51 1.91 -11.93
C ASN A 57 5.00 2.18 -12.17
N ARG A 58 5.80 1.99 -11.12
CA ARG A 58 7.24 2.22 -11.15
C ARG A 58 7.97 0.91 -11.37
N TYR A 59 8.68 0.81 -12.49
CA TYR A 59 9.63 -0.28 -12.72
C TYR A 59 11.01 0.16 -12.24
N TYR A 60 11.79 -0.74 -11.67
CA TYR A 60 13.10 -0.41 -11.10
C TYR A 60 14.24 -0.69 -12.11
N GLY A 61 15.38 -0.01 -11.96
CA GLY A 61 16.50 -0.07 -12.90
C GLY A 61 16.28 0.72 -14.20
N ASN A 62 16.85 0.27 -15.31
CA ASN A 62 16.77 0.89 -16.65
C ASN A 62 15.39 0.75 -17.32
N GLY A 63 14.34 0.40 -16.56
CA GLY A 63 13.00 0.21 -17.06
C GLY A 63 12.25 1.52 -17.35
N SER A 64 11.07 1.37 -17.96
CA SER A 64 10.13 2.46 -18.20
C SER A 64 8.97 2.38 -17.21
N SER A 65 8.70 3.47 -16.50
CA SER A 65 7.54 3.61 -15.62
C SER A 65 6.29 4.02 -16.40
N VAL A 66 5.11 3.67 -15.89
CA VAL A 66 3.83 4.14 -16.44
C VAL A 66 3.42 5.40 -15.70
N ILE A 67 3.19 6.46 -16.47
CA ILE A 67 2.74 7.76 -15.96
C ILE A 67 1.36 8.11 -16.51
N ILE A 68 0.65 8.98 -15.78
CA ILE A 68 -0.52 9.71 -16.28
C ILE A 68 -0.08 11.13 -16.63
N CYS A 69 -0.45 11.57 -17.83
CA CYS A 69 -0.20 12.91 -18.35
C CYS A 69 -1.53 13.66 -18.58
N GLY A 70 -1.60 14.92 -18.14
CA GLY A 70 -2.72 15.81 -18.43
C GLY A 70 -4.07 15.39 -17.82
N ASP A 71 -5.16 15.94 -18.37
CA ASP A 71 -6.54 15.77 -17.89
C ASP A 71 -7.23 14.50 -18.42
N GLU A 72 -6.64 13.81 -19.40
CA GLU A 72 -7.28 12.67 -20.10
C GLU A 72 -6.97 11.29 -19.49
N ASP A 73 -6.37 11.22 -18.30
CA ASP A 73 -5.95 9.96 -17.65
C ASP A 73 -5.08 9.06 -18.57
N GLU A 74 -4.45 9.63 -19.61
CA GLU A 74 -3.70 8.86 -20.62
C GLU A 74 -2.44 8.25 -20.00
N LYS A 75 -2.32 6.92 -20.12
CA LYS A 75 -1.21 6.15 -19.54
C LYS A 75 -0.09 5.94 -20.55
N VAL A 76 1.09 6.46 -20.24
CA VAL A 76 2.25 6.38 -21.13
C VAL A 76 3.44 5.76 -20.42
N LYS A 77 4.17 4.90 -21.13
CA LYS A 77 5.44 4.34 -20.66
C LYS A 77 6.57 5.34 -20.94
N VAL A 78 7.27 5.75 -19.90
CA VAL A 78 8.37 6.72 -19.98
C VAL A 78 9.60 6.16 -19.26
N PRO A 79 10.81 6.26 -19.84
CA PRO A 79 12.04 5.83 -19.19
C PRO A 79 12.21 6.51 -17.82
N ASN A 80 12.66 5.76 -16.81
CA ASN A 80 12.91 6.32 -15.48
C ASN A 80 13.87 7.51 -15.50
N SER A 81 14.84 7.52 -16.41
CA SER A 81 15.79 8.62 -16.60
C SER A 81 15.14 9.96 -16.98
N TRP A 82 13.90 9.93 -17.48
CA TRP A 82 13.13 11.14 -17.81
C TRP A 82 12.29 11.63 -16.64
N LEU A 83 12.28 10.92 -15.52
CA LEU A 83 11.45 11.23 -14.37
C LEU A 83 12.34 11.71 -13.22
N SER A 84 12.08 12.94 -12.77
CA SER A 84 12.59 13.44 -11.49
C SER A 84 11.54 13.19 -10.41
N PHE A 85 11.64 12.07 -9.71
CA PHE A 85 10.70 11.71 -8.66
C PHE A 85 10.82 12.66 -7.45
N GLN A 86 9.68 13.02 -6.85
CA GLN A 86 9.61 14.04 -5.79
C GLN A 86 9.02 13.53 -4.48
N LYS A 87 7.81 12.95 -4.53
CA LYS A 87 7.04 12.62 -3.31
C LYS A 87 6.15 11.41 -3.55
N ASP A 88 5.90 10.64 -2.51
CA ASP A 88 4.81 9.68 -2.48
C ASP A 88 3.44 10.37 -2.57
N LEU A 89 2.48 9.61 -3.11
CA LEU A 89 1.08 9.97 -3.18
C LEU A 89 0.24 8.87 -2.50
N THR A 90 0.65 8.48 -1.29
CA THR A 90 -0.14 7.55 -0.48
C THR A 90 -1.53 8.12 -0.25
N THR A 91 -2.56 7.28 -0.35
CA THR A 91 -3.94 7.73 -0.23
C THR A 91 -4.54 7.52 1.15
N ILE A 92 -3.81 6.90 2.08
CA ILE A 92 -4.31 6.50 3.40
C ILE A 92 -4.94 7.64 4.21
N GLU A 93 -4.40 8.86 4.13
CA GLU A 93 -4.97 9.99 4.87
C GLU A 93 -6.25 10.54 4.23
N LYS A 94 -6.36 10.46 2.90
CA LYS A 94 -7.50 11.00 2.15
C LYS A 94 -8.65 9.99 2.02
N GLU A 95 -8.30 8.72 1.82
CA GLU A 95 -9.22 7.65 1.43
C GLU A 95 -9.37 6.56 2.50
N GLY A 96 -8.56 6.61 3.56
CA GLY A 96 -8.55 5.55 4.56
C GLY A 96 -7.87 4.27 4.06
N ASP A 97 -7.85 3.28 4.95
CA ASP A 97 -7.35 1.93 4.63
C ASP A 97 -8.41 1.16 3.85
N TYR A 98 -8.00 0.15 3.08
CA TYR A 98 -8.95 -0.72 2.40
C TYR A 98 -9.79 -1.50 3.41
N SER A 99 -11.05 -1.75 3.05
CA SER A 99 -11.92 -2.62 3.85
C SER A 99 -11.36 -4.05 3.94
N GLU A 100 -11.80 -4.80 4.95
CA GLU A 100 -11.42 -6.21 5.10
C GLU A 100 -11.81 -7.04 3.87
N GLU A 101 -13.03 -6.85 3.37
CA GLU A 101 -13.52 -7.51 2.15
C GLU A 101 -12.64 -7.19 0.94
N THR A 102 -12.28 -5.92 0.74
CA THR A 102 -11.38 -5.51 -0.35
C THR A 102 -10.03 -6.21 -0.23
N LYS A 103 -9.47 -6.29 0.99
CA LYS A 103 -8.16 -6.89 1.24
C LYS A 103 -8.16 -8.39 0.95
N GLU A 104 -9.16 -9.10 1.46
CA GLU A 104 -9.33 -10.54 1.24
C GLU A 104 -9.61 -10.85 -0.24
N ALA A 105 -10.53 -10.12 -0.88
CA ALA A 105 -10.84 -10.31 -2.29
C ALA A 105 -9.61 -10.07 -3.18
N PHE A 106 -8.84 -9.02 -2.88
CA PHE A 106 -7.60 -8.73 -3.61
C PHE A 106 -6.58 -9.86 -3.47
N ILE A 107 -6.30 -10.31 -2.24
CA ILE A 107 -5.24 -11.28 -2.03
C ILE A 107 -5.62 -12.67 -2.55
N ASN A 108 -6.86 -13.11 -2.35
CA ASN A 108 -7.35 -14.38 -2.87
C ASN A 108 -7.34 -14.40 -4.41
N LYS A 109 -7.71 -13.28 -5.05
CA LYS A 109 -7.58 -13.14 -6.50
C LYS A 109 -6.11 -13.21 -6.97
N LYS A 110 -5.18 -12.66 -6.19
CA LYS A 110 -3.75 -12.64 -6.54
C LYS A 110 -3.06 -13.98 -6.33
N THR A 111 -3.50 -14.78 -5.36
CA THR A 111 -2.89 -16.08 -5.06
C THR A 111 -3.55 -17.25 -5.76
N GLY A 112 -4.84 -17.17 -6.07
CA GLY A 112 -5.63 -18.35 -6.44
C GLY A 112 -5.79 -19.32 -5.25
N VAL A 113 -5.90 -20.61 -5.56
CA VAL A 113 -6.07 -21.68 -4.56
C VAL A 113 -4.84 -21.80 -3.66
N ARG A 114 -5.05 -21.75 -2.34
CA ARG A 114 -3.99 -21.89 -1.33
C ARG A 114 -3.40 -23.30 -1.31
N GLY A 115 -2.08 -23.40 -1.06
CA GLY A 115 -1.40 -24.64 -0.70
C GLY A 115 -1.46 -24.91 0.81
N ASN A 116 -0.35 -25.38 1.40
CA ASN A 116 -0.25 -25.73 2.82
C ASN A 116 0.23 -24.57 3.72
N GLU A 117 0.40 -23.37 3.18
CA GLU A 117 0.93 -22.21 3.91
C GLU A 117 -0.05 -21.76 5.01
N LYS A 118 0.47 -21.49 6.21
CA LYS A 118 -0.33 -21.02 7.36
C LYS A 118 -0.65 -19.53 7.29
N TYR A 119 0.31 -18.75 6.78
CA TYR A 119 0.25 -17.30 6.72
C TYR A 119 0.60 -16.79 5.32
N LEU A 120 0.12 -15.59 5.03
CA LEU A 120 0.49 -14.80 3.86
C LEU A 120 0.60 -13.34 4.27
N ILE A 121 1.62 -12.65 3.75
CA ILE A 121 1.84 -11.23 4.01
C ILE A 121 1.44 -10.45 2.77
N TRP A 122 0.71 -9.35 2.95
CA TRP A 122 0.62 -8.30 1.95
C TRP A 122 1.03 -6.95 2.55
N VAL A 123 2.13 -6.41 2.04
CA VAL A 123 2.55 -5.04 2.30
C VAL A 123 1.87 -4.13 1.29
N SER A 124 0.86 -3.38 1.75
CA SER A 124 0.19 -2.35 0.95
C SER A 124 1.05 -1.09 0.93
N LEU A 125 1.72 -0.83 -0.19
CA LEU A 125 2.59 0.34 -0.33
C LEU A 125 1.76 1.63 -0.37
N ASP A 126 0.57 1.64 -0.96
CA ASP A 126 -0.26 2.85 -0.97
C ASP A 126 -0.83 3.16 0.41
N LYS A 127 -1.31 2.15 1.14
CA LYS A 127 -1.94 2.35 2.45
C LYS A 127 -0.96 2.34 3.62
N GLN A 128 0.31 2.06 3.36
CA GLN A 128 1.35 1.90 4.38
C GLN A 128 0.89 0.94 5.49
N ARG A 129 0.49 -0.26 5.07
CA ARG A 129 0.03 -1.34 5.95
C ARG A 129 0.77 -2.64 5.66
N VAL A 130 1.04 -3.40 6.72
CA VAL A 130 1.34 -4.84 6.61
C VAL A 130 0.08 -5.59 7.01
N ASN A 131 -0.51 -6.30 6.07
CA ASN A 131 -1.67 -7.16 6.27
C ASN A 131 -1.18 -8.61 6.39
N ILE A 132 -1.50 -9.25 7.50
CA ILE A 132 -1.21 -10.67 7.72
C ILE A 132 -2.52 -11.42 7.54
N PHE A 133 -2.52 -12.40 6.66
CA PHE A 133 -3.64 -13.30 6.44
C PHE A 133 -3.32 -14.67 7.01
N ARG A 134 -4.35 -15.34 7.52
CA ARG A 134 -4.28 -16.73 7.95
C ARG A 134 -5.14 -17.59 7.03
N ALA A 135 -4.67 -18.80 6.79
CA ALA A 135 -5.42 -19.81 6.06
C ALA A 135 -6.78 -20.10 6.74
N SER A 136 -7.86 -20.08 5.97
CA SER A 136 -9.18 -20.58 6.36
C SER A 136 -9.76 -21.39 5.21
N GLY A 137 -9.64 -22.72 5.31
CA GLY A 137 -9.97 -23.62 4.21
C GLY A 137 -9.13 -23.34 2.95
N LYS A 138 -9.81 -23.00 1.85
CA LYS A 138 -9.18 -22.68 0.54
C LYS A 138 -8.90 -21.19 0.35
N GLU A 139 -9.27 -20.34 1.31
CA GLU A 139 -9.15 -18.89 1.21
C GLU A 139 -8.23 -18.31 2.29
N TRP A 140 -7.76 -17.09 2.05
CA TRP A 140 -7.04 -16.24 2.98
C TRP A 140 -8.01 -15.31 3.70
N ARG A 141 -7.99 -15.33 5.03
CA ARG A 141 -8.74 -14.40 5.89
C ARG A 141 -7.81 -13.43 6.59
N LEU A 142 -8.21 -12.17 6.69
CA LEU A 142 -7.42 -11.14 7.35
C LEU A 142 -7.27 -11.49 8.84
N HIS A 143 -6.05 -11.43 9.34
CA HIS A 143 -5.73 -11.80 10.71
C HIS A 143 -5.15 -10.64 11.52
N ARG A 144 -4.25 -9.86 10.91
CA ARG A 144 -3.66 -8.65 11.51
C ARG A 144 -3.46 -7.57 10.47
N VAL A 145 -3.50 -6.33 10.94
CA VAL A 145 -3.14 -5.14 10.18
C VAL A 145 -2.20 -4.30 11.02
N TYR A 146 -1.00 -4.05 10.51
CA TYR A 146 -0.01 -3.19 11.15
C TYR A 146 0.20 -1.93 10.34
N LYS A 147 0.30 -0.78 11.02
CA LYS A 147 0.81 0.45 10.39
C LYS A 147 2.29 0.24 10.07
N CYS A 148 2.75 0.76 8.94
CA CYS A 148 4.17 0.73 8.61
C CYS A 148 4.64 2.03 7.95
N SER A 149 5.94 2.18 7.75
CA SER A 149 6.50 3.07 6.74
C SER A 149 7.54 2.34 5.91
N THR A 150 7.33 2.37 4.59
CA THR A 150 8.15 1.69 3.59
C THR A 150 9.18 2.64 2.97
N GLY A 151 9.96 2.13 2.01
CA GLY A 151 11.07 2.83 1.37
C GLY A 151 10.67 4.12 0.68
N GLY A 152 11.45 5.17 0.91
CA GLY A 152 11.29 6.48 0.29
C GLY A 152 11.50 6.46 -1.21
N VAL A 153 11.20 7.57 -1.87
CA VAL A 153 11.21 7.68 -3.33
C VAL A 153 12.58 7.35 -3.97
N HIS A 154 13.68 7.62 -3.29
CA HIS A 154 15.04 7.32 -3.79
C HIS A 154 15.55 5.95 -3.35
N THR A 155 14.90 5.34 -2.35
CA THR A 155 15.24 4.03 -1.78
C THR A 155 13.97 3.22 -1.56
N PRO A 156 13.20 2.93 -2.62
CA PRO A 156 11.85 2.40 -2.53
C PRO A 156 11.83 0.94 -2.10
N THR A 157 10.82 0.53 -1.35
CA THR A 157 10.53 -0.89 -1.16
C THR A 157 9.95 -1.43 -2.46
N ARG A 158 10.63 -2.41 -3.07
CA ARG A 158 10.27 -2.93 -4.38
C ARG A 158 8.96 -3.72 -4.33
N ALA A 159 8.02 -3.40 -5.21
CA ALA A 159 6.82 -4.22 -5.40
C ALA A 159 7.18 -5.54 -6.10
N CYS A 160 6.87 -6.67 -5.48
CA CYS A 160 7.07 -8.02 -6.01
C CYS A 160 6.43 -9.08 -5.13
N TRP A 161 6.37 -10.31 -5.65
CA TRP A 161 6.28 -11.51 -4.83
C TRP A 161 7.64 -11.86 -4.24
N THR A 162 7.67 -12.30 -2.98
CA THR A 162 8.85 -12.77 -2.26
C THR A 162 8.44 -13.79 -1.19
N THR A 163 9.42 -14.34 -0.48
CA THR A 163 9.24 -15.12 0.74
C THR A 163 10.03 -14.49 1.88
N VAL A 164 9.63 -14.76 3.12
CA VAL A 164 10.42 -14.43 4.31
C VAL A 164 11.70 -15.28 4.30
N GLY A 165 12.88 -14.65 4.24
CA GLY A 165 14.15 -15.36 4.18
C GLY A 165 14.66 -15.83 5.54
N PHE A 166 14.97 -14.91 6.45
CA PHE A 166 15.46 -15.22 7.79
C PHE A 166 14.95 -14.23 8.83
N LYS A 167 15.15 -14.57 10.10
CA LYS A 167 14.68 -13.77 11.23
C LYS A 167 15.78 -13.67 12.28
N ARG A 168 15.96 -12.49 12.86
CA ARG A 168 16.84 -12.27 14.02
C ARG A 168 16.19 -11.30 15.02
N PRO A 169 16.30 -11.54 16.34
CA PRO A 169 15.86 -10.57 17.32
C PRO A 169 16.61 -9.24 17.18
N TRP A 170 17.86 -9.32 16.72
CA TRP A 170 18.72 -8.19 16.36
C TRP A 170 19.49 -8.47 15.06
N PHE A 171 19.47 -7.53 14.13
CA PHE A 171 20.30 -7.51 12.92
C PHE A 171 20.90 -6.11 12.79
N ASP A 172 22.21 -6.01 12.98
CA ASP A 172 22.90 -4.74 13.27
C ASP A 172 22.20 -3.98 14.42
N ASN A 173 21.71 -2.77 14.16
CA ASN A 173 20.96 -1.95 15.12
C ASN A 173 19.43 -2.10 15.00
N LEU A 174 18.93 -3.09 14.23
CA LEU A 174 17.51 -3.31 13.97
C LEU A 174 16.95 -4.42 14.85
N LYS A 175 15.90 -4.11 15.61
CA LYS A 175 15.22 -5.06 16.51
C LYS A 175 14.02 -5.73 15.83
N TRP A 176 13.82 -7.01 16.14
CA TRP A 176 12.73 -7.85 15.60
C TRP A 176 12.76 -7.93 14.08
N TYR A 177 13.93 -8.22 13.53
CA TYR A 177 14.19 -8.22 12.09
C TYR A 177 13.63 -9.49 11.43
N THR A 178 12.77 -9.31 10.45
CA THR A 178 12.25 -10.35 9.56
C THR A 178 12.59 -9.97 8.13
N GLU A 179 13.49 -10.69 7.48
CA GLU A 179 13.91 -10.40 6.11
C GLU A 179 12.72 -10.57 5.15
N VAL A 180 12.47 -9.53 4.36
CA VAL A 180 11.48 -9.49 3.29
C VAL A 180 12.01 -8.52 2.23
N VAL A 181 11.99 -8.96 0.96
CA VAL A 181 12.29 -8.15 -0.23
C VAL A 181 13.70 -7.53 -0.25
N GLY A 182 14.71 -8.25 0.24
CA GLY A 182 16.11 -7.79 0.28
C GLY A 182 16.37 -6.75 1.38
N GLY A 183 15.34 -6.31 2.09
CA GLY A 183 15.40 -5.59 3.34
C GLY A 183 14.68 -6.37 4.44
N GLY A 184 14.11 -5.70 5.43
CA GLY A 184 13.34 -6.38 6.46
C GLY A 184 12.19 -5.58 7.03
N MET A 185 11.21 -6.31 7.55
CA MET A 185 10.25 -5.81 8.54
C MET A 185 10.95 -5.74 9.89
N HIS A 186 10.96 -4.57 10.53
CA HIS A 186 11.60 -4.38 11.82
C HIS A 186 11.02 -3.20 12.59
N LYS A 187 11.34 -3.13 13.89
CA LYS A 187 11.00 -1.99 14.75
C LYS A 187 11.62 -0.70 14.20
N TRP A 188 10.85 0.39 14.19
CA TRP A 188 11.31 1.70 13.76
C TRP A 188 12.59 2.11 14.52
N PRO A 189 13.69 2.44 13.83
CA PRO A 189 14.94 2.81 14.48
C PRO A 189 14.82 4.22 15.07
N GLY A 190 15.17 4.38 16.34
CA GLY A 190 14.99 5.63 17.07
C GLY A 190 13.53 5.96 17.38
N ARG A 191 13.19 7.26 17.40
CA ARG A 191 11.86 7.76 17.75
C ARG A 191 10.94 7.72 16.52
N ILE A 192 9.73 7.19 16.71
CA ILE A 192 8.69 7.25 15.69
C ILE A 192 8.26 8.70 15.48
N ASN A 193 8.21 9.13 14.23
CA ASN A 193 7.58 10.39 13.85
C ASN A 193 6.08 10.15 13.57
N PRO A 194 5.16 10.61 14.43
CA PRO A 194 3.72 10.35 14.29
C PRO A 194 3.10 11.04 13.06
N ALA A 195 3.74 12.08 12.52
CA ALA A 195 3.28 12.73 11.30
C ALA A 195 3.49 11.85 10.05
N ILE A 196 4.39 10.86 10.13
CA ILE A 196 4.79 10.03 8.99
C ILE A 196 4.34 8.57 9.15
N TYR A 197 4.42 8.03 10.37
CA TYR A 197 4.19 6.61 10.62
C TYR A 197 2.79 6.15 10.22
N GLY A 198 2.71 5.16 9.31
CA GLY A 198 1.45 4.65 8.78
C GLY A 198 0.77 5.58 7.78
N LYS A 199 1.43 6.67 7.35
CA LYS A 199 0.91 7.71 6.46
C LYS A 199 1.77 7.88 5.21
N HIS A 200 3.08 8.00 5.40
CA HIS A 200 4.04 8.20 4.32
C HIS A 200 5.19 7.19 4.37
N VAL A 201 5.90 7.11 3.25
CA VAL A 201 7.17 6.39 3.13
C VAL A 201 8.24 7.09 3.96
N ALA A 202 9.06 6.31 4.67
CA ALA A 202 10.14 6.83 5.50
C ALA A 202 11.11 5.72 5.89
N SER A 203 11.70 5.06 4.91
CA SER A 203 12.80 4.13 5.12
C SER A 203 13.76 4.10 3.92
N HIS A 204 14.84 3.34 4.04
CA HIS A 204 15.79 3.07 2.97
C HIS A 204 15.53 1.72 2.26
N GLY A 205 14.28 1.28 2.21
CA GLY A 205 13.85 0.04 1.56
C GLY A 205 13.20 -0.97 2.52
N CYS A 206 13.50 -0.87 3.81
CA CYS A 206 12.87 -1.68 4.87
C CYS A 206 11.40 -1.31 5.12
N ILE A 207 10.71 -2.15 5.88
CA ILE A 207 9.33 -1.92 6.33
C ILE A 207 9.38 -1.65 7.83
N ARG A 208 9.24 -0.39 8.23
CA ARG A 208 9.35 0.04 9.63
C ARG A 208 8.01 -0.07 10.34
N LEU A 209 7.99 -0.73 11.50
CA LEU A 209 6.82 -0.99 12.33
C LEU A 209 6.99 -0.36 13.72
N SER A 210 5.91 -0.27 14.50
CA SER A 210 6.03 -0.04 15.94
C SER A 210 6.76 -1.21 16.60
N GLU A 211 7.30 -1.01 17.80
CA GLU A 211 8.00 -2.10 18.49
C GLU A 211 7.08 -3.29 18.78
N LYS A 212 5.86 -2.99 19.24
CA LYS A 212 4.84 -4.01 19.52
C LYS A 212 4.51 -4.81 18.27
N ASP A 213 4.22 -4.13 17.16
CA ASP A 213 3.82 -4.77 15.91
C ASP A 213 4.97 -5.58 15.29
N ALA A 214 6.21 -5.05 15.38
CA ALA A 214 7.40 -5.76 14.91
C ALA A 214 7.64 -7.04 15.71
N HIS A 215 7.53 -6.98 17.04
CA HIS A 215 7.67 -8.15 17.90
C HIS A 215 6.58 -9.19 17.63
N GLU A 216 5.31 -8.78 17.54
CA GLU A 216 4.20 -9.71 17.28
C GLU A 216 4.36 -10.40 15.92
N ALA A 217 4.70 -9.66 14.86
CA ALA A 217 4.99 -10.22 13.55
C ALA A 217 6.22 -11.16 13.60
N TYR A 218 7.25 -10.79 14.36
CA TYR A 218 8.47 -11.58 14.56
C TYR A 218 8.21 -12.88 15.35
N GLU A 219 7.21 -12.97 16.20
CA GLU A 219 6.90 -14.26 16.84
C GLU A 219 5.99 -15.11 15.96
N MET A 220 5.02 -14.48 15.28
CA MET A 220 3.96 -15.18 14.57
C MET A 220 4.36 -15.76 13.21
N ILE A 221 5.17 -15.05 12.42
CA ILE A 221 5.36 -15.32 10.98
C ILE A 221 6.53 -16.30 10.75
N PRO A 222 6.32 -17.53 10.25
CA PRO A 222 7.44 -18.44 9.98
C PRO A 222 8.33 -17.98 8.81
N VAL A 223 9.60 -18.36 8.84
CA VAL A 223 10.47 -18.33 7.65
C VAL A 223 9.82 -19.13 6.50
N GLY A 224 9.98 -18.67 5.27
CA GLY A 224 9.34 -19.24 4.08
C GLY A 224 7.91 -18.76 3.86
N THR A 225 7.34 -17.95 4.75
CA THR A 225 6.03 -17.33 4.53
C THR A 225 6.07 -16.47 3.27
N ARG A 226 5.10 -16.67 2.37
CA ARG A 226 4.97 -15.87 1.15
C ARG A 226 4.54 -14.45 1.48
N ALA A 227 5.08 -13.50 0.72
CA ALA A 227 4.76 -12.09 0.86
C ALA A 227 4.55 -11.44 -0.52
N LEU A 228 3.47 -10.67 -0.63
CA LEU A 228 3.24 -9.72 -1.72
C LEU A 228 3.58 -8.32 -1.22
N VAL A 229 4.51 -7.65 -1.89
CA VAL A 229 4.68 -6.20 -1.75
C VAL A 229 4.00 -5.56 -2.94
N TYR A 230 2.96 -4.76 -2.67
CA TYR A 230 2.15 -4.14 -3.71
C TYR A 230 1.64 -2.78 -3.24
#